data_AF-A0A133UDW6-F1
#
_entry.id   AF-A0A133UDW6-F1
#
_cell.length_a   1.000
_cell.length_b   1.000
_cell.length_c   1.000
_cell.angle_alpha   90.00
_cell.angle_beta   90.00
_cell.angle_gamma   90.00
#
_symmetry.space_group_name_H-M   'P 1'
#
loop_
_entity.id
_entity.type
_entity.pdbx_description
1 polymer ?
#
loop_
_entity_poly.entity_id
_entity_poly.type
_entity_poly.pdbx_seq_one_letter_code
_entity_poly.pdbx_strand_id
1 'polypeptide(L)'
;DDHTGKELFSDEVSTTTKSGFEQDGINTISFAPLDVDTAAAMTRVWYSGDTITEFDVVFNSNREFGVDPDGEGPRTIDEFDLQAIATHEAGHALGLMDLEDSDYSEMTMYYSSDPGSTIKISLESGDIAGLHELYGE
;
A
#
# COMPACT_ATOMS: atom_id res chain seq x y z
N ASP A 1 -5.83 6.38 -10.07
CA ASP A 1 -6.45 6.37 -11.41
C ASP A 1 -6.11 7.63 -12.21
N ASP A 2 -5.98 8.82 -11.63
CA ASP A 2 -5.59 10.07 -12.36
C ASP A 2 -4.31 10.01 -13.23
N HIS A 3 -3.39 9.11 -12.91
CA HIS A 3 -2.17 8.86 -13.69
C HIS A 3 -2.32 7.77 -14.74
N THR A 4 -3.49 7.13 -14.87
CA THR A 4 -3.73 6.02 -15.80
C THR A 4 -5.03 6.24 -16.56
N GLY A 5 -5.19 5.59 -17.72
CA GLY A 5 -6.36 5.80 -18.58
C GLY A 5 -7.57 5.01 -18.11
N LYS A 6 -7.48 4.41 -16.92
CA LYS A 6 -8.41 3.47 -16.34
C LYS A 6 -8.67 3.86 -14.90
N GLU A 7 -9.93 3.72 -14.51
CA GLU A 7 -10.28 3.64 -13.09
C GLU A 7 -9.71 2.34 -12.52
N LEU A 8 -8.91 2.44 -11.47
CA LEU A 8 -8.25 1.30 -10.84
C LEU A 8 -8.96 0.89 -9.54
N PHE A 9 -9.57 1.84 -8.83
CA PHE A 9 -10.26 1.58 -7.58
C PHE A 9 -11.69 2.12 -7.62
N SER A 10 -12.62 1.39 -7.01
CA SER A 10 -14.00 1.87 -6.91
C SER A 10 -14.13 2.94 -5.83
N ASP A 11 -14.73 4.09 -6.15
CA ASP A 11 -15.10 5.12 -5.16
C ASP A 11 -16.14 4.64 -4.13
N GLU A 12 -16.88 3.57 -4.46
CA GLU A 12 -17.83 2.94 -3.56
C GLU A 12 -17.10 2.11 -2.50
N VAL A 13 -16.90 2.70 -1.32
CA VAL A 13 -16.33 2.04 -0.14
C VAL A 13 -17.41 1.68 0.88
N SER A 14 -17.24 0.54 1.56
CA SER A 14 -18.12 0.12 2.65
C SER A 14 -17.33 -0.49 3.81
N THR A 15 -17.90 -0.47 5.01
CA THR A 15 -17.26 -1.06 6.19
C THR A 15 -17.67 -2.52 6.35
N THR A 16 -16.74 -3.35 6.82
CA THR A 16 -16.96 -4.78 7.08
C THR A 16 -16.36 -5.17 8.44
N THR A 17 -16.71 -6.36 8.94
CA THR A 17 -16.06 -6.99 10.09
C THR A 17 -15.02 -8.03 9.68
N LYS A 18 -14.80 -8.24 8.38
CA LYS A 18 -13.75 -9.11 7.85
C LYS A 18 -12.37 -8.51 8.15
N SER A 19 -11.39 -9.37 8.40
CA SER A 19 -10.01 -8.96 8.66
C SER A 19 -9.02 -10.09 8.40
N GLY A 20 -7.75 -9.73 8.25
CA GLY A 20 -6.70 -10.68 7.89
C GLY A 20 -6.72 -10.99 6.39
N PHE A 21 -6.13 -12.13 6.02
CA PHE A 21 -6.07 -12.60 4.64
C PHE A 21 -7.05 -13.75 4.42
N GLU A 22 -8.11 -13.52 3.65
CA GLU A 22 -9.12 -14.55 3.34
C GLU A 22 -9.57 -14.38 1.88
N GLN A 23 -9.49 -15.45 1.08
CA GLN A 23 -9.98 -15.39 -0.30
C GLN A 23 -11.50 -15.60 -0.34
N ASP A 24 -12.27 -14.52 -0.28
CA ASP A 24 -13.72 -14.57 -0.17
C ASP A 24 -14.48 -13.74 -1.20
N GLY A 25 -13.76 -13.23 -2.20
CA GLY A 25 -14.26 -12.42 -3.30
C GLY A 25 -14.51 -10.96 -2.92
N ILE A 26 -13.97 -10.49 -1.78
CA ILE A 26 -14.13 -9.11 -1.33
C ILE A 26 -12.77 -8.52 -1.02
N ASN A 27 -12.42 -7.44 -1.72
CA ASN A 27 -11.22 -6.69 -1.39
C ASN A 27 -11.35 -6.05 -0.01
N THR A 28 -10.47 -6.40 0.93
CA THR A 28 -10.57 -5.91 2.31
C THR A 28 -9.32 -5.14 2.71
N ILE A 29 -9.53 -4.00 3.38
CA ILE A 29 -8.46 -3.26 4.08
C ILE A 29 -8.77 -3.34 5.58
N SER A 30 -7.85 -3.90 6.37
CA SER A 30 -8.10 -4.18 7.78
C SER A 30 -6.87 -3.99 8.68
N PHE A 31 -7.11 -3.93 9.99
CA PHE A 31 -6.06 -4.01 11.01
C PHE A 31 -6.15 -5.37 11.70
N ALA A 32 -5.05 -6.11 11.73
CA ALA A 32 -4.94 -7.40 12.42
C ALA A 32 -3.48 -7.68 12.78
N PRO A 33 -3.19 -8.54 13.77
CA PRO A 33 -1.82 -8.91 14.08
C PRO A 33 -1.23 -9.70 12.92
N LEU A 34 -0.01 -9.34 12.51
CA LEU A 34 0.78 -10.13 11.56
C LEU A 34 1.82 -10.96 12.31
N ASP A 35 2.09 -12.18 11.81
CA ASP A 35 3.15 -13.05 12.34
C ASP A 35 4.56 -12.51 12.04
N VAL A 36 4.68 -11.61 11.06
CA VAL A 36 5.94 -10.95 10.69
C VAL A 36 6.03 -9.64 11.45
N ASP A 37 6.67 -9.67 12.62
CA ASP A 37 6.77 -8.49 13.48
C ASP A 37 7.35 -7.29 12.75
N THR A 38 8.36 -7.46 11.89
CA THR A 38 9.03 -6.36 11.16
C THR A 38 8.15 -5.65 10.13
N ALA A 39 7.06 -6.26 9.68
CA ALA A 39 6.18 -5.67 8.68
C ALA A 39 5.22 -4.65 9.31
N ALA A 40 5.14 -3.46 8.73
CA ALA A 40 4.12 -2.47 9.07
C ALA A 40 2.76 -2.90 8.52
N ALA A 41 2.70 -3.28 7.25
CA ALA A 41 1.53 -3.88 6.62
C ALA A 41 1.96 -4.95 5.63
N MET A 42 1.00 -5.68 5.10
CA MET A 42 1.20 -6.65 4.03
C MET A 42 -0.05 -6.73 3.15
N THR A 43 0.17 -6.90 1.86
CA THR A 43 -0.87 -7.14 0.87
C THR A 43 -0.82 -8.56 0.34
N ARG A 44 -1.99 -9.19 0.20
CA ARG A 44 -2.14 -10.44 -0.53
C ARG A 44 -3.04 -10.21 -1.73
N VAL A 45 -2.58 -10.64 -2.90
CA VAL A 45 -3.38 -10.65 -4.13
C VAL A 45 -3.69 -12.09 -4.54
N TRP A 46 -4.90 -12.30 -5.02
CA TRP A 46 -5.32 -13.52 -5.71
C TRP A 46 -5.58 -13.20 -7.16
N TYR A 47 -5.20 -14.12 -8.04
CA TYR A 47 -5.28 -13.91 -9.48
C TYR A 47 -5.64 -15.19 -10.23
N SER A 48 -6.21 -15.01 -11.41
CA SER A 48 -6.52 -16.07 -12.37
C SER A 48 -5.94 -15.69 -13.72
N GLY A 49 -4.89 -16.40 -14.15
CA GLY A 49 -4.06 -15.95 -15.27
C GLY A 49 -3.38 -14.62 -14.94
N ASP A 50 -3.52 -13.63 -15.82
CA ASP A 50 -2.92 -12.29 -15.66
C ASP A 50 -3.89 -11.29 -15.01
N THR A 51 -5.02 -11.76 -14.48
CA THR A 51 -6.06 -10.90 -13.89
C THR A 51 -6.08 -11.07 -12.37
N ILE A 52 -5.83 -9.98 -11.64
CA ILE A 52 -6.09 -9.90 -10.20
C ILE A 52 -7.61 -9.99 -9.98
N THR A 53 -8.03 -10.96 -9.16
CA THR A 53 -9.43 -11.21 -8.85
C THR A 53 -9.84 -10.67 -7.49
N GLU A 54 -8.88 -10.53 -6.57
CA GLU A 54 -9.11 -10.10 -5.20
C GLU A 54 -7.79 -9.63 -4.57
N PHE A 55 -7.86 -8.68 -3.63
CA PHE A 55 -6.74 -8.30 -2.78
C PHE A 55 -7.18 -8.03 -1.34
N ASP A 56 -6.32 -8.36 -0.39
CA ASP A 56 -6.48 -7.98 1.01
C ASP A 56 -5.24 -7.23 1.49
N VAL A 57 -5.45 -6.08 2.14
CA VAL A 57 -4.41 -5.30 2.83
C VAL A 57 -4.62 -5.43 4.33
N VAL A 58 -3.56 -5.82 5.04
CA VAL A 58 -3.57 -5.95 6.50
C VAL A 58 -2.50 -5.06 7.10
N PHE A 59 -2.93 -4.02 7.80
CA PHE A 59 -2.08 -3.21 8.66
C PHE A 59 -1.82 -3.95 9.98
N ASN A 60 -0.55 -4.11 10.34
CA ASN A 60 -0.15 -4.87 11.52
C ASN A 60 -0.59 -4.15 12.81
N SER A 61 -1.58 -4.70 13.50
CA SER A 61 -2.10 -4.10 14.75
C SER A 61 -1.10 -4.10 15.91
N ASN A 62 0.05 -4.77 15.75
CA ASN A 62 1.17 -4.72 16.71
C ASN A 62 2.11 -3.52 16.45
N ARG A 63 1.86 -2.72 15.41
CA ARG A 63 2.59 -1.49 15.09
C ARG A 63 1.73 -0.27 15.37
N GLU A 64 2.40 0.82 15.72
CA GLU A 64 1.75 2.11 15.92
C GLU A 64 1.73 2.87 14.61
N PHE A 65 0.58 3.44 14.28
CA PHE A 65 0.35 4.24 13.08
C PHE A 65 -0.12 5.64 13.46
N GLY A 66 0.42 6.63 12.76
CA GLY A 66 -0.01 8.01 12.83
C GLY A 66 -0.62 8.45 11.50
N VAL A 67 -1.44 9.49 11.55
CA VAL A 67 -1.84 10.24 10.36
C VAL A 67 -1.18 11.59 10.50
N ASP A 68 -0.29 11.93 9.58
CA ASP A 68 0.30 13.27 9.55
C ASP A 68 -0.79 14.33 9.31
N PRO A 69 -1.06 15.23 10.28
CA PRO A 69 -2.12 16.23 10.15
C PRO A 69 -1.79 17.39 9.20
N ASP A 70 -0.51 17.61 8.84
CA ASP A 70 -0.11 18.70 7.93
C ASP A 70 0.12 18.24 6.49
N GLY A 71 0.07 16.92 6.27
CA GLY A 71 0.05 16.27 4.98
C GLY A 71 1.41 16.15 4.29
N GLU A 72 2.48 16.83 4.73
CA GLU A 72 3.76 16.87 4.01
C GLU A 72 4.96 17.32 4.91
N GLY A 73 5.12 16.80 6.13
CA GLY A 73 6.18 17.24 7.05
C GLY A 73 7.00 16.12 7.70
N PRO A 74 8.35 16.10 7.68
CA PRO A 74 9.18 15.00 8.20
C PRO A 74 9.18 14.81 9.73
N ARG A 75 8.28 15.45 10.49
CA ARG A 75 8.40 15.57 11.97
C ARG A 75 7.09 15.82 12.73
N THR A 76 5.97 15.26 12.29
CA THR A 76 4.68 15.44 13.00
C THR A 76 4.25 14.20 13.77
N ILE A 77 4.73 13.02 13.39
CA ILE A 77 4.42 11.74 14.05
C ILE A 77 5.71 10.93 14.30
N ASP A 78 5.73 10.16 15.39
CA ASP A 78 6.83 9.25 15.74
C ASP A 78 6.53 7.80 15.28
N GLU A 79 5.30 7.57 14.80
CA GLU A 79 4.72 6.31 14.35
C GLU A 79 4.92 6.09 12.84
N PHE A 80 4.52 4.91 12.32
CA PHE A 80 4.44 4.72 10.88
C PHE A 80 3.35 5.62 10.28
N ASP A 81 3.69 6.34 9.20
CA ASP A 81 2.69 7.13 8.49
C ASP A 81 1.69 6.22 7.77
N LEU A 82 0.42 6.29 8.17
CA LEU A 82 -0.63 5.42 7.65
C LEU A 82 -0.83 5.62 6.15
N GLN A 83 -0.71 6.87 5.66
CA GLN A 83 -0.89 7.16 4.24
C GLN A 83 0.23 6.58 3.40
N ALA A 84 1.50 6.80 3.78
CA ALA A 84 2.67 6.25 3.08
C ALA A 84 2.60 4.71 3.00
N ILE A 85 2.29 4.05 4.12
CA ILE A 85 2.15 2.59 4.13
C ILE A 85 0.96 2.16 3.28
N ALA A 86 -0.20 2.83 3.39
CA ALA A 86 -1.36 2.51 2.56
C ALA A 86 -1.07 2.66 1.05
N THR A 87 -0.32 3.68 0.64
CA THR A 87 0.04 3.91 -0.76
C THR A 87 0.98 2.81 -1.28
N HIS A 88 1.95 2.38 -0.46
CA HIS A 88 2.81 1.23 -0.78
C HIS A 88 2.00 -0.06 -0.98
N GLU A 89 1.13 -0.38 -0.02
CA GLU A 89 0.28 -1.58 -0.10
C GLU A 89 -0.72 -1.52 -1.27
N ALA A 90 -1.24 -0.34 -1.59
CA ALA A 90 -2.09 -0.14 -2.76
C ALA A 90 -1.33 -0.43 -4.07
N GLY A 91 -0.02 -0.18 -4.13
CA GLY A 91 0.82 -0.58 -5.26
C GLY A 91 0.86 -2.11 -5.43
N HIS A 92 1.00 -2.87 -4.35
CA HIS A 92 0.91 -4.33 -4.39
C HIS A 92 -0.47 -4.84 -4.80
N ALA A 93 -1.55 -4.18 -4.36
CA ALA A 93 -2.91 -4.50 -4.79
C ALA A 93 -3.10 -4.34 -6.32
N LEU A 94 -2.27 -3.50 -6.95
CA LEU A 94 -2.17 -3.28 -8.39
C LEU A 94 -1.04 -4.11 -9.05
N GLY A 95 -0.45 -5.07 -8.34
CA GLY A 95 0.56 -5.97 -8.89
C GLY A 95 1.97 -5.39 -9.02
N LEU A 96 2.25 -4.23 -8.42
CA LEU A 96 3.63 -3.74 -8.30
C LEU A 96 4.39 -4.56 -7.25
N MET A 97 5.67 -4.80 -7.51
CA MET A 97 6.56 -5.53 -6.62
C MET A 97 7.44 -4.56 -5.82
N ASP A 98 7.96 -5.04 -4.69
CA ASP A 98 8.95 -4.32 -3.90
C ASP A 98 10.20 -3.96 -4.71
N LEU A 99 10.73 -2.78 -4.44
CA LEU A 99 12.06 -2.35 -4.85
C LEU A 99 13.03 -2.62 -3.69
N GLU A 100 14.11 -3.36 -3.96
CA GLU A 100 15.13 -3.71 -2.96
C GLU A 100 16.44 -2.91 -3.12
N ASP A 101 16.65 -2.27 -4.26
CA ASP A 101 17.86 -1.49 -4.52
C ASP A 101 17.81 -0.17 -3.73
N SER A 102 18.88 0.10 -2.97
CA SER A 102 18.98 1.29 -2.12
C SER A 102 18.93 2.61 -2.89
N ASP A 103 19.27 2.58 -4.19
CA ASP A 103 19.14 3.74 -5.07
C ASP A 103 17.68 4.20 -5.23
N TYR A 104 16.71 3.33 -4.91
CA TYR A 104 15.28 3.62 -4.93
C TYR A 104 14.67 3.79 -3.53
N SER A 105 15.49 3.97 -2.49
CA SER A 105 15.04 4.00 -1.08
C SER A 105 14.04 5.10 -0.71
N GLU A 106 13.89 6.11 -1.58
CA GLU A 106 12.93 7.20 -1.45
C GLU A 106 11.63 6.95 -2.23
N MET A 107 11.57 5.93 -3.11
CA MET A 107 10.35 5.59 -3.88
C MET A 107 9.31 4.90 -2.99
N THR A 108 8.03 5.02 -3.36
CA THR A 108 6.92 4.44 -2.60
C THR A 108 7.03 2.93 -2.52
N MET A 109 7.35 2.24 -3.62
CA MET A 109 7.45 0.78 -3.65
C MET A 109 8.77 0.22 -3.05
N TYR A 110 9.61 1.03 -2.41
CA TYR A 110 10.76 0.48 -1.70
C TYR A 110 10.33 -0.31 -0.48
N TYR A 111 10.87 -1.52 -0.31
CA TYR A 111 10.41 -2.55 0.63
C TYR A 111 10.39 -2.16 2.12
N SER A 112 10.97 -1.01 2.47
CA SER A 112 11.16 -0.58 3.84
C SER A 112 10.77 0.89 4.05
N SER A 113 10.02 1.10 5.13
CA SER A 113 9.74 2.40 5.71
C SER A 113 10.08 2.36 7.19
N ASP A 114 10.47 3.51 7.75
CA ASP A 114 10.77 3.67 9.17
C ASP A 114 9.70 4.55 9.83
N PRO A 115 9.40 4.36 11.13
CA PRO A 115 8.54 5.28 11.88
C PRO A 115 9.04 6.73 11.77
N GLY A 116 8.12 7.68 11.62
CA GLY A 116 8.40 9.10 11.40
C GLY A 116 8.90 9.47 10.00
N SER A 117 9.02 8.50 9.07
CA SER A 117 9.32 8.79 7.66
C SER A 117 8.09 9.31 6.92
N THR A 118 8.24 10.46 6.24
CA THR A 118 7.21 11.02 5.35
C THR A 118 7.64 11.10 3.88
N ILE A 119 8.76 10.46 3.52
CA ILE A 119 9.34 10.56 2.18
C ILE A 119 8.48 9.83 1.12
N LYS A 120 7.76 8.77 1.52
CA LYS A 120 7.13 7.80 0.60
C LYS A 120 5.62 8.04 0.37
N ILE A 121 5.12 9.23 0.70
CA ILE A 121 3.68 9.56 0.61
C ILE A 121 3.19 9.83 -0.82
N SER A 122 4.10 10.26 -1.71
CA SER A 122 3.80 10.58 -3.11
C SER A 122 4.29 9.49 -4.04
N LEU A 123 3.54 9.23 -5.11
CA LEU A 123 4.01 8.36 -6.19
C LEU A 123 5.21 9.03 -6.89
N GLU A 124 6.34 8.34 -6.89
CA GLU A 124 7.52 8.78 -7.61
C GLU A 124 7.47 8.32 -9.08
N SER A 125 8.35 8.88 -9.90
CA SER A 125 8.37 8.58 -11.34
C SER A 125 8.49 7.09 -11.68
N GLY A 126 9.17 6.31 -10.83
CA GLY A 126 9.26 4.85 -10.97
C GLY A 126 7.95 4.14 -10.69
N ASP A 127 7.21 4.57 -9.67
CA ASP A 127 5.90 4.02 -9.29
C ASP A 127 4.89 4.27 -10.42
N ILE A 128 4.87 5.50 -10.97
CA ILE A 128 4.00 5.87 -12.11
C ILE A 128 4.36 5.05 -13.36
N ALA A 129 5.65 4.90 -13.66
CA ALA A 129 6.08 4.11 -14.82
C ALA A 129 5.66 2.63 -14.69
N GLY A 130 5.74 2.06 -13.49
CA GLY A 130 5.25 0.70 -13.22
C GLY A 130 3.75 0.57 -13.45
N LEU A 131 2.97 1.55 -12.98
CA LEU A 131 1.53 1.61 -13.23
C LEU A 131 1.21 1.72 -14.73
N HIS A 132 1.94 2.54 -15.48
CA HIS A 132 1.75 2.69 -16.92
C HIS A 132 2.05 1.41 -17.69
N GLU A 133 3.09 0.67 -17.31
CA GLU A 133 3.43 -0.61 -17.95
C GLU A 133 2.30 -1.63 -17.78
N LEU A 134 1.64 -1.65 -16.61
CA LEU A 134 0.57 -2.61 -16.31
C LEU A 134 -0.80 -2.16 -16.84
N TYR A 135 -1.12 -0.86 -16.72
CA TYR A 135 -2.48 -0.35 -16.89
C TYR A 135 -2.65 0.65 -18.03
N GLY A 136 -1.55 1.20 -18.57
CA GLY A 136 -1.53 2.26 -19.57
C GLY A 136 -1.69 3.67 -18.98
N GLU A 137 -1.42 4.68 -19.81
CA GLU A 137 -1.75 6.10 -19.57
C GLU A 137 -3.22 6.39 -19.82
#